data_AF-A0A9D9WW56-F1
#
_entry.id   AF-A0A9D9WW56-F1
#
_cell.length_a   1.000
_cell.length_b   1.000
_cell.length_c   1.000
_cell.angle_alpha   90.00
_cell.angle_beta   90.00
_cell.angle_gamma   90.00
#
_symmetry.space_group_name_H-M   'P 1'
#
loop_
_entity.id
_entity.type
_entity.pdbx_description
1 polymer ?
#
loop_
_entity_poly.entity_id
_entity_poly.type
_entity_poly.pdbx_seq_one_letter_code
_entity_poly.pdbx_strand_id
1 'polypeptide(L)'
;MKKCAGRRVVDAFDAAVYFGPARTSLAWLKQALDLPARAEWLGFGIQRTGEDCFLSGQQSDADCHAIAWVHTPEGALSFGAWGEARQLSDAFPDTIVVLMFDLGDEIIVFPAR
;
A
#
# COMPACT_ATOMS: atom_id res chain seq x y z
N MET A 1 16.43 16.90 3.98
CA MET A 1 15.50 15.90 3.40
C MET A 1 16.31 14.87 2.64
N LYS A 2 16.39 13.63 3.14
CA LYS A 2 17.08 12.53 2.43
C LYS A 2 16.17 12.07 1.29
N LYS A 3 16.74 11.89 0.09
CA LYS A 3 15.99 11.50 -1.12
C LYS A 3 15.62 10.00 -1.04
N CYS A 4 14.39 9.65 -1.42
CA CYS A 4 13.93 8.28 -1.63
C CYS A 4 14.77 7.62 -2.74
N ALA A 5 15.23 6.38 -2.55
CA ALA A 5 15.93 5.60 -3.57
C ALA A 5 15.00 4.46 -4.04
N GLY A 6 14.95 4.21 -5.35
CA GLY A 6 14.05 3.20 -5.94
C GLY A 6 14.67 1.81 -6.01
N ARG A 7 13.90 0.78 -5.62
CA ARG A 7 14.16 -0.62 -5.98
C ARG A 7 12.93 -1.29 -6.58
N ARG A 8 13.16 -2.53 -7.02
CA ARG A 8 12.52 -3.25 -8.13
C ARG A 8 11.08 -3.66 -7.81
N VAL A 9 10.15 -3.18 -8.64
CA VAL A 9 8.72 -3.54 -8.66
C VAL A 9 8.58 -5.02 -9.01
N VAL A 10 7.99 -5.82 -8.11
CA VAL A 10 7.42 -7.14 -8.45
C VAL A 10 6.13 -6.93 -9.25
N ASP A 11 5.86 -7.81 -10.22
CA ASP A 11 4.76 -7.66 -11.18
C ASP A 11 3.43 -7.30 -10.49
N ALA A 12 2.74 -6.30 -11.05
CA ALA A 12 1.59 -5.68 -10.41
C ALA A 12 0.37 -6.60 -10.36
N PHE A 13 -0.33 -6.62 -9.23
CA PHE A 13 -1.57 -7.36 -9.04
C PHE A 13 -2.77 -6.49 -9.44
N ASP A 14 -3.65 -7.02 -10.29
CA ASP A 14 -4.91 -6.36 -10.67
C ASP A 14 -5.92 -6.49 -9.50
N ALA A 15 -5.96 -5.45 -8.67
CA ALA A 15 -6.82 -5.33 -7.51
C ALA A 15 -8.29 -5.11 -7.91
N ALA A 16 -8.58 -4.68 -9.14
CA ALA A 16 -9.96 -4.60 -9.66
C ALA A 16 -10.63 -5.99 -9.71
N VAL A 17 -9.85 -7.06 -9.93
CA VAL A 17 -10.32 -8.46 -9.88
C VAL A 17 -10.69 -8.89 -8.46
N TYR A 18 -10.04 -8.34 -7.44
CA TYR A 18 -10.22 -8.76 -6.05
C TYR A 18 -11.30 -7.95 -5.30
N PHE A 19 -11.43 -6.65 -5.57
CA PHE A 19 -12.37 -5.75 -4.88
C PHE A 19 -13.64 -5.43 -5.69
N GLY A 20 -13.82 -6.07 -6.85
CA GLY A 20 -15.09 -6.07 -7.60
C GLY A 20 -16.21 -6.85 -6.87
N PRO A 21 -17.45 -6.85 -7.40
CA PRO A 21 -18.62 -7.45 -6.74
C PRO A 21 -18.53 -8.97 -6.51
N ALA A 22 -17.56 -9.66 -7.13
CA ALA A 22 -17.20 -11.02 -6.79
C ALA A 22 -16.23 -11.02 -5.60
N ARG A 23 -16.75 -11.31 -4.40
CA ARG A 23 -15.96 -11.44 -3.16
C ARG A 23 -14.91 -12.56 -3.30
N THR A 24 -13.71 -12.18 -3.71
CA THR A 24 -12.56 -13.08 -3.66
C THR A 24 -12.01 -13.09 -2.22
N SER A 25 -11.70 -14.27 -1.68
CA SER A 25 -11.35 -14.40 -0.25
C SER A 25 -9.88 -14.01 0.02
N LEU A 26 -9.58 -13.55 1.24
CA LEU A 26 -8.21 -13.22 1.65
C LEU A 26 -7.26 -14.42 1.51
N ALA A 27 -7.76 -15.64 1.71
CA ALA A 27 -7.00 -16.86 1.48
C ALA A 27 -6.59 -17.01 0.01
N TRP A 28 -7.50 -16.73 -0.92
CA TRP A 28 -7.19 -16.76 -2.34
C TRP A 28 -6.18 -15.67 -2.73
N LEU A 29 -6.30 -14.45 -2.18
CA LEU A 29 -5.33 -13.37 -2.45
C LEU A 29 -3.93 -13.75 -2.03
N LYS A 30 -3.80 -14.27 -0.81
CA LYS A 30 -2.51 -14.76 -0.30
C LYS A 30 -1.94 -15.83 -1.22
N GLN A 31 -2.77 -16.78 -1.67
CA GLN A 31 -2.34 -17.81 -2.60
C GLN A 31 -1.90 -17.24 -3.96
N ALA A 32 -2.63 -16.28 -4.51
CA ALA A 32 -2.30 -15.64 -5.79
C ALA A 32 -0.98 -14.85 -5.74
N LEU A 33 -0.64 -14.31 -4.55
CA LEU A 33 0.60 -13.57 -4.28
C LEU A 33 1.73 -14.47 -3.75
N ASP A 34 1.54 -15.80 -3.71
CA ASP A 34 2.48 -16.77 -3.14
C ASP A 34 2.88 -16.45 -1.68
N LEU A 35 1.95 -15.88 -0.91
CA LEU A 35 2.14 -15.53 0.49
C LEU A 35 1.87 -16.71 1.41
N PRO A 36 2.65 -16.86 2.49
CA PRO A 36 2.38 -17.88 3.49
C PRO A 36 1.05 -17.61 4.20
N ALA A 37 0.38 -18.66 4.64
CA ALA A 37 -0.92 -18.54 5.33
C ALA A 37 -0.88 -17.58 6.55
N ARG A 38 0.29 -17.54 7.22
CA ARG A 38 0.55 -16.69 8.38
C ARG A 38 0.62 -15.19 8.08
N ALA A 39 0.75 -14.79 6.81
CA ALA A 39 0.86 -13.39 6.43
C ALA A 39 -0.38 -12.62 6.94
N GLU A 40 -0.22 -11.55 7.70
CA GLU A 40 -1.33 -10.74 8.16
C GLU A 40 -1.69 -9.67 7.13
N TRP A 41 -2.97 -9.46 6.88
CA TRP A 41 -3.42 -8.38 6.00
C TRP A 41 -3.44 -7.07 6.76
N LEU A 42 -2.61 -6.12 6.34
CA LEU A 42 -2.53 -4.80 7.00
C LEU A 42 -3.45 -3.76 6.35
N GLY A 43 -3.87 -3.97 5.11
CA GLY A 43 -4.67 -3.03 4.35
C GLY A 43 -3.98 -2.54 3.09
N PHE A 44 -4.55 -1.49 2.52
CA PHE A 44 -3.98 -0.79 1.39
C PHE A 44 -3.06 0.33 1.85
N GLY A 45 -1.89 0.46 1.24
CA GLY A 45 -1.02 1.62 1.38
C GLY A 45 -1.03 2.49 0.12
N ILE A 46 -0.40 3.66 0.21
CA ILE A 46 -0.09 4.49 -0.96
C ILE A 46 1.43 4.62 -1.04
N GLN A 47 1.98 4.25 -2.20
CA GLN A 47 3.40 4.31 -2.50
C GLN A 47 3.64 5.29 -3.65
N ARG A 48 4.76 6.02 -3.62
CA ARG A 48 5.25 6.74 -4.79
C ARG A 48 5.73 5.78 -5.86
N THR A 49 5.33 6.01 -7.10
CA THR A 49 5.68 5.19 -8.25
C THR A 49 7.21 5.14 -8.41
N GLY A 50 7.78 3.95 -8.33
CA GLY A 50 9.21 3.73 -8.51
C GLY A 50 10.09 4.15 -7.32
N GLU A 51 9.51 4.52 -6.18
CA GLU A 51 10.23 4.89 -4.96
C GLU A 51 9.75 4.03 -3.78
N ASP A 52 10.65 3.64 -2.88
CA ASP A 52 10.29 3.01 -1.61
C ASP A 52 9.83 4.09 -0.61
N CYS A 53 8.79 4.83 -0.98
CA CYS A 53 8.25 5.95 -0.22
C CYS A 53 6.73 5.82 -0.07
N PHE A 54 6.29 5.68 1.17
CA PHE A 54 4.92 5.39 1.55
C PHE A 54 4.28 6.56 2.27
N LEU A 55 2.98 6.74 2.08
CA LEU A 55 2.22 7.76 2.78
C LEU A 55 2.09 7.38 4.26
N SER A 56 2.43 8.29 5.18
CA SER A 56 2.44 8.03 6.65
C SER A 56 1.46 8.88 7.46
N GLY A 57 0.73 9.79 6.82
CA GLY A 57 -0.25 10.64 7.52
C GLY A 57 0.36 11.88 8.19
N GLN A 58 -0.52 12.68 8.82
CA GLN A 58 -0.28 14.08 9.15
C GLN A 58 0.83 14.33 10.18
N GLN A 59 1.65 15.35 9.91
CA GLN A 59 2.27 16.12 10.99
C GLN A 59 1.17 17.00 11.61
N SER A 60 0.80 16.70 12.86
CA SER A 60 -0.11 17.52 13.66
C SER A 60 0.62 18.79 14.07
N ASP A 61 0.37 19.89 13.35
CA ASP A 61 0.30 21.21 13.96
C ASP A 61 -0.88 22.00 13.35
N ALA A 62 -1.95 21.99 14.13
CA ALA A 62 -3.16 22.81 14.13
C ALA A 62 -3.98 23.08 12.85
N ASP A 63 -3.42 23.34 11.66
CA ASP A 63 -4.25 23.93 10.58
C ASP A 63 -3.79 23.61 9.14
N CYS A 64 -2.90 22.64 8.94
CA CYS A 64 -2.48 22.24 7.58
C CYS A 64 -2.36 20.72 7.48
N HIS A 65 -3.07 20.08 6.54
CA HIS A 65 -2.87 18.68 6.18
C HIS A 65 -1.53 18.51 5.46
N ALA A 66 -0.42 18.49 6.21
CA ALA A 66 0.90 18.20 5.66
C ALA A 66 1.02 16.69 5.40
N ILE A 67 1.14 16.33 4.12
CA ILE A 67 1.36 14.96 3.64
C ILE A 67 2.80 14.57 4.01
N ALA A 68 2.97 13.58 4.89
CA ALA A 68 4.27 13.02 5.21
C ALA A 68 4.52 11.69 4.51
N TRP A 69 5.76 11.51 4.05
CA TRP A 69 6.23 10.29 3.39
C TRP A 69 7.32 9.63 4.24
N VAL A 70 7.26 8.31 4.38
CA VAL A 70 8.24 7.47 5.07
C VAL A 70 8.90 6.50 4.11
N HIS A 71 10.11 6.07 4.45
CA HIS A 71 10.90 5.17 3.60
C HIS A 71 10.66 3.68 3.88
N THR A 72 9.71 3.36 4.76
CA THR A 72 9.43 1.98 5.16
C THR A 72 7.92 1.78 5.30
N PRO A 73 7.40 0.59 4.94
CA PRO A 73 5.97 0.30 5.00
C PRO A 73 5.42 0.25 6.44
N GLU A 74 6.24 0.01 7.47
CA GLU A 74 5.83 -0.05 8.88
C GLU A 74 5.28 1.29 9.39
N GLY A 75 5.76 2.40 8.82
CA GLY A 75 5.28 3.74 9.14
C GLY A 75 4.15 4.23 8.24
N ALA A 76 3.68 3.39 7.31
CA ALA A 76 2.68 3.81 6.33
C ALA A 76 1.27 3.79 6.92
N LEU A 77 0.41 4.69 6.44
CA LEU A 77 -1.02 4.60 6.64
C LEU A 77 -1.56 3.39 5.89
N SER A 78 -2.41 2.63 6.57
CA SER A 78 -3.20 1.58 5.95
C SER A 78 -4.68 1.96 5.88
N PHE A 79 -5.28 1.67 4.73
CA PHE A 79 -6.70 1.86 4.47
C PHE A 79 -7.39 0.49 4.44
N GLY A 80 -8.58 0.39 5.04
CA GLY A 80 -9.36 -0.85 5.03
C GLY A 80 -10.13 -1.06 3.73
N ALA A 81 -10.39 0.00 2.97
CA ALA A 81 -11.21 -0.01 1.77
C ALA A 81 -10.45 0.47 0.53
N TRP A 82 -10.60 -0.27 -0.58
CA TRP A 82 -9.99 0.07 -1.87
C TRP A 82 -10.36 1.48 -2.34
N GLY A 83 -11.66 1.82 -2.25
CA GLY A 83 -12.17 3.10 -2.74
C GLY A 83 -11.54 4.30 -2.02
N GLU A 84 -11.22 4.17 -0.73
CA GLU A 84 -10.57 5.21 0.07
C GLU A 84 -9.11 5.39 -0.37
N ALA A 85 -8.33 4.30 -0.43
CA ALA A 85 -6.95 4.33 -0.89
C ALA A 85 -6.84 4.85 -2.33
N ARG A 86 -7.77 4.44 -3.20
CA ARG A 86 -7.82 4.85 -4.60
C ARG A 86 -8.12 6.34 -4.74
N GLN A 87 -9.14 6.84 -4.05
CA GLN A 87 -9.48 8.26 -4.07
C GLN A 87 -8.29 9.12 -3.64
N LEU A 88 -7.57 8.70 -2.61
CA LEU A 88 -6.42 9.45 -2.12
C LEU A 88 -5.21 9.33 -3.05
N SER A 89 -4.98 8.16 -3.67
CA SER A 89 -3.95 8.00 -4.69
C SER A 89 -4.25 8.85 -5.93
N ASP A 90 -5.51 8.94 -6.36
CA ASP A 90 -5.93 9.79 -7.49
C ASP A 90 -5.74 11.29 -7.20
N ALA A 91 -5.70 11.69 -5.92
CA ALA A 91 -5.40 13.06 -5.51
C ALA A 91 -3.91 13.42 -5.55
N PHE A 92 -3.01 12.43 -5.70
CA PHE A 92 -1.56 12.63 -5.71
C PHE A 92 -0.91 12.10 -6.99
N PRO A 93 -0.26 12.97 -7.79
CA PRO A 93 0.46 12.51 -8.96
C PRO A 93 1.58 11.54 -8.57
N ASP A 94 1.90 10.63 -9.47
CA ASP A 94 2.97 9.65 -9.32
C ASP A 94 2.81 8.72 -8.10
N THR A 95 1.58 8.43 -7.69
CA THR A 95 1.31 7.45 -6.62
C THR A 95 0.58 6.21 -7.16
N ILE A 96 0.74 5.11 -6.45
CA ILE A 96 0.00 3.87 -6.65
C ILE A 96 -0.56 3.38 -5.33
N VAL A 97 -1.66 2.65 -5.40
CA VAL A 97 -2.14 1.85 -4.27
C VAL A 97 -1.30 0.58 -4.19
N VAL A 98 -0.99 0.15 -2.97
CA VAL A 98 -0.29 -1.11 -2.69
C VAL A 98 -1.08 -1.95 -1.70
N LEU A 99 -0.95 -3.27 -1.80
CA LEU A 99 -1.39 -4.24 -0.80
C LEU A 99 -0.26 -4.41 0.22
N MET A 100 -0.56 -4.38 1.51
CA MET A 100 0.44 -4.55 2.57
C MET A 100 0.17 -5.80 3.40
N PHE A 101 1.20 -6.62 3.59
CA PHE A 101 1.12 -7.82 4.42
C PHE A 101 2.29 -7.92 5.39
N ASP A 102 2.02 -8.29 6.64
CA ASP A 102 3.05 -8.58 7.64
C ASP A 102 3.38 -10.08 7.63
N LEU A 103 4.64 -10.45 7.45
CA LEU A 103 5.11 -11.84 7.50
C LEU A 103 5.60 -12.28 8.90
N GLY A 104 5.64 -11.34 9.86
CA GLY A 104 6.12 -11.45 11.23
C GLY A 104 7.50 -10.83 11.45
N ASP A 105 8.35 -10.86 10.44
CA ASP A 105 9.71 -10.30 10.43
C ASP A 105 9.90 -9.18 9.41
N GLU A 106 9.01 -9.06 8.42
CA GLU A 106 9.01 -8.02 7.41
C GLU A 106 7.60 -7.71 6.93
N ILE A 107 7.38 -6.47 6.48
CA ILE A 107 6.18 -6.12 5.72
C ILE A 107 6.51 -6.18 4.23
N ILE A 108 5.75 -6.98 3.50
CA ILE A 108 5.81 -7.08 2.04
C ILE A 108 4.70 -6.26 1.39
N VAL A 109 5.04 -5.61 0.28
CA VAL A 109 4.12 -4.74 -0.48
C VAL A 109 3.97 -5.21 -1.93
N PHE A 110 2.75 -5.15 -2.45
CA PHE A 110 2.46 -5.48 -3.85
C PHE A 110 1.69 -4.34 -4.51
N PRO A 111 2.06 -3.90 -5.73
CA PRO A 111 1.27 -2.92 -6.46
C PRO A 111 -0.15 -3.43 -6.67
N ALA A 112 -1.14 -2.57 -6.44
CA ALA A 112 -2.55 -2.84 -6.61
C ALA A 112 -3.08 -1.97 -7.76
N ARG A 113 -3.58 -2.59 -8.84
CA ARG A 113 -4.11 -1.91 -10.03
C ARG A 113 -5.63 -2.00 -10.13
#